data_AF-A0A0F9KNR0-F1
#
_entry.id   AF-A0A0F9KNR0-F1
#
_cell.length_a   1.000
_cell.length_b   1.000
_cell.length_c   1.000
_cell.angle_alpha   90.00
_cell.angle_beta   90.00
_cell.angle_gamma   90.00
#
_symmetry.space_group_name_H-M   'P 1'
#
loop_
_entity.id
_entity.type
_entity.pdbx_description
1 polymer ?
#
loop_
_entity_poly.entity_id
_entity_poly.type
_entity_poly.pdbx_seq_one_letter_code
_entity_poly.pdbx_strand_id
1 'polypeptide(L)'
;MSTAQAIKELKALAREPGALRIITSECASTSCNASGHNEGRYNLRDPRHFIIHDVVRLEGPNHHGQFRACSAEGDWCQGQPEALLPRLLEAGKAGAVPPSNGR
;
A
#
# COMPACT_ATOMS: atom_id res chain seq x y z
N MET A 1 -0.95 -19.64 3.00
CA MET A 1 -2.30 -19.20 2.61
C MET A 1 -2.60 -19.74 1.22
N SER A 2 -3.80 -20.27 0.97
CA SER A 2 -4.17 -20.72 -0.39
C SER A 2 -4.67 -19.54 -1.23
N THR A 3 -4.55 -19.62 -2.56
CA THR A 3 -5.03 -18.58 -3.49
C THR A 3 -6.53 -18.30 -3.32
N ALA A 4 -7.36 -19.34 -3.11
CA ALA A 4 -8.80 -19.16 -2.88
C ALA A 4 -9.10 -18.38 -1.59
N GLN A 5 -8.35 -18.63 -0.52
CA GLN A 5 -8.47 -17.89 0.72
C GLN A 5 -8.01 -16.44 0.55
N ALA A 6 -6.88 -16.23 -0.13
CA ALA A 6 -6.35 -14.90 -0.45
C ALA A 6 -7.36 -14.04 -1.22
N ILE A 7 -8.02 -14.62 -2.23
CA ILE A 7 -9.05 -13.93 -3.01
C ILE A 7 -10.26 -13.56 -2.14
N LYS A 8 -10.70 -14.49 -1.27
CA LYS A 8 -11.83 -14.24 -0.37
C LYS A 8 -11.52 -13.08 0.58
N GLU A 9 -10.34 -13.07 1.18
CA GLU A 9 -9.90 -12.02 2.09
C GLU A 9 -9.70 -10.68 1.36
N LEU A 10 -9.05 -10.66 0.19
CA LEU A 10 -8.91 -9.45 -0.64
C LEU A 10 -10.26 -8.81 -0.97
N LYS A 11 -11.23 -9.62 -1.40
CA LYS A 11 -12.57 -9.12 -1.75
C LYS A 11 -13.38 -8.65 -0.54
N ALA A 12 -13.19 -9.27 0.63
CA ALA A 12 -13.83 -8.84 1.86
C ALA A 12 -13.26 -7.50 2.33
N LEU A 13 -11.93 -7.40 2.45
CA LEU A 13 -11.26 -6.20 2.92
C LEU A 13 -11.39 -5.03 1.94
N ALA A 14 -11.45 -5.27 0.62
CA ALA A 14 -11.70 -4.21 -0.35
C ALA A 14 -13.08 -3.54 -0.22
N ARG A 15 -14.02 -4.14 0.53
CA ARG A 15 -15.32 -3.53 0.86
C ARG A 15 -15.26 -2.66 2.11
N GLU A 16 -14.19 -2.77 2.90
CA GLU A 16 -13.97 -2.00 4.11
C GLU A 16 -13.03 -0.83 3.79
N PRO A 17 -13.52 0.43 3.82
CA PRO A 17 -12.67 1.59 3.56
C PRO A 17 -11.46 1.62 4.50
N GLY A 18 -10.26 1.77 3.93
CA GLY A 18 -9.00 1.85 4.68
C GLY A 18 -8.42 0.52 5.17
N ALA A 19 -9.08 -0.62 4.92
CA ALA A 19 -8.56 -1.94 5.29
C ALA A 19 -7.36 -2.40 4.44
N LEU A 20 -7.26 -1.90 3.21
CA LEU A 20 -6.16 -2.16 2.28
C LEU A 20 -5.52 -0.85 1.87
N ARG A 21 -4.19 -0.80 1.82
CA ARG A 21 -3.44 0.39 1.42
C ARG A 21 -2.33 0.07 0.43
N ILE A 22 -1.94 1.07 -0.37
CA ILE A 22 -0.85 1.00 -1.33
C ILE A 22 0.22 1.99 -0.89
N ILE A 23 1.45 1.49 -0.77
CA ILE A 23 2.65 2.34 -0.69
C ILE A 23 2.96 2.83 -2.11
N THR A 24 2.98 4.15 -2.30
CA THR A 24 3.33 4.76 -3.58
C THR A 24 4.85 4.89 -3.72
N SER A 25 5.31 5.26 -4.91
CA SER A 25 6.69 5.71 -5.13
C SER A 25 6.94 7.14 -4.67
N GLU A 26 5.90 7.87 -4.26
CA GLU A 26 6.02 9.25 -3.79
C GLU A 26 6.47 9.28 -2.32
N CYS A 27 7.32 10.23 -1.99
CA CYS A 27 7.82 10.42 -0.64
C CYS A 27 7.05 11.54 0.06
N ALA A 28 6.71 11.36 1.34
CA ALA A 28 5.97 12.36 2.11
C ALA A 28 6.76 13.70 2.18
N SER A 29 6.18 14.75 1.61
CA SER A 29 6.86 15.99 1.19
C SER A 29 7.43 16.87 2.28
N THR A 30 7.02 16.72 3.55
CA THR A 30 7.73 17.37 4.68
C THR A 30 9.18 16.88 4.85
N SER A 31 9.55 15.82 4.14
CA SER A 31 10.89 15.25 4.09
C SER A 31 11.60 15.47 2.73
N CYS A 32 10.88 15.75 1.64
CA CYS A 32 11.46 15.81 0.28
C CYS A 32 11.67 17.22 -0.31
N ASN A 33 11.34 18.28 0.42
CA ASN A 33 11.38 19.66 -0.09
C ASN A 33 12.76 20.35 -0.06
N ALA A 34 13.86 19.65 -0.33
CA ALA A 34 15.11 20.33 -0.62
C ALA A 34 15.89 19.55 -1.67
N SER A 35 16.21 20.23 -2.77
CA SER A 35 17.18 19.87 -3.80
C SER A 35 18.31 18.97 -3.26
N GLY A 36 18.17 17.66 -3.43
CA GLY A 36 19.15 16.68 -2.94
C GLY A 36 18.50 15.50 -2.22
N HIS A 37 18.26 14.43 -2.97
CA HIS A 37 17.91 13.12 -2.44
C HIS A 37 19.08 12.60 -1.59
N ASN A 38 19.05 12.82 -0.27
CA ASN A 38 20.12 12.38 0.62
C ASN A 38 19.79 10.97 1.12
N GLU A 39 20.26 9.96 0.41
CA GLU A 39 20.03 8.53 0.67
C GLU A 39 20.47 8.10 2.09
N GLY A 40 21.35 8.87 2.75
CA GLY A 40 21.74 8.64 4.15
C GLY A 40 20.66 9.00 5.18
N ARG A 41 19.66 9.81 4.81
CA ARG A 41 18.51 10.18 5.67
C ARG A 41 17.21 9.47 5.29
N TYR A 42 17.12 8.96 4.07
CA TYR A 42 15.93 8.29 3.55
C TYR A 42 16.24 6.85 3.23
N ASN A 43 15.89 5.96 4.17
CA ASN A 43 15.92 4.54 3.91
C ASN A 43 14.75 4.21 2.97
N LEU A 44 15.05 3.99 1.69
CA LEU A 44 14.08 3.53 0.68
C LEU A 44 13.53 2.13 0.98
N ARG A 45 14.04 1.46 2.01
CA ARG A 45 13.50 0.21 2.54
C ARG A 45 12.51 0.43 3.69
N ASP A 46 12.37 1.65 4.21
CA ASP A 46 11.38 1.97 5.25
C ASP A 46 10.08 2.48 4.61
N PRO A 47 8.98 1.72 4.69
CA PRO A 47 7.71 2.09 4.08
C PRO A 47 7.08 3.36 4.67
N ARG A 48 7.54 3.84 5.84
CA ARG A 48 7.03 5.07 6.48
C ARG A 48 7.46 6.35 5.77
N HIS A 49 8.48 6.29 4.92
CA HIS A 49 8.96 7.45 4.16
C HIS A 49 8.15 7.73 2.90
N PHE A 50 7.27 6.79 2.54
CA PHE A 50 6.45 6.86 1.34
C PHE A 50 5.03 7.29 1.68
N ILE A 51 4.37 7.90 0.71
CA ILE A 51 2.95 8.21 0.80
C ILE A 51 2.18 6.89 0.69
N ILE A 52 1.14 6.77 1.51
CA ILE A 52 0.32 5.58 1.58
C ILE A 52 -1.12 6.00 1.31
N HIS A 53 -1.72 5.43 0.27
CA HIS A 53 -3.12 5.67 -0.08
C HIS A 53 -3.98 4.46 0.22
N ASP A 54 -5.25 4.72 0.55
CA ASP A 54 -6.24 3.66 0.66
C ASP A 54 -6.54 3.07 -0.72
N VAL A 55 -6.76 1.75 -0.74
CA VAL A 55 -7.29 1.07 -1.92
C VAL A 55 -8.77 1.40 -2.02
N VAL A 56 -9.16 2.03 -3.13
CA VAL A 56 -10.57 2.38 -3.42
C VAL A 56 -11.19 1.47 -4.47
N ARG A 57 -10.36 0.77 -5.26
CA ARG A 57 -10.83 -0.13 -6.31
C ARG A 57 -9.94 -1.37 -6.41
N LEU A 58 -10.58 -2.53 -6.54
CA LEU A 58 -9.92 -3.81 -6.80
C LEU A 58 -10.43 -4.38 -8.13
N GLU A 59 -9.53 -4.60 -9.06
CA GLU A 59 -9.78 -5.12 -10.41
C GLU A 59 -9.22 -6.55 -10.56
N GLY A 60 -9.89 -7.38 -11.36
CA GLY A 60 -9.46 -8.74 -11.68
C GLY A 60 -10.37 -9.86 -11.13
N PRO A 61 -9.94 -11.14 -11.24
CA PRO A 61 -8.64 -11.55 -11.75
C PRO A 61 -8.49 -11.33 -13.27
N ASN A 62 -7.27 -11.04 -13.73
CA ASN A 62 -6.93 -11.05 -15.16
C ASN A 62 -6.74 -12.50 -15.68
N HIS A 63 -6.38 -12.66 -16.96
CA HIS A 63 -6.14 -13.97 -17.57
C HIS A 63 -4.96 -14.76 -16.96
N HIS A 64 -4.14 -14.12 -16.13
CA HIS A 64 -3.06 -14.73 -15.35
C HIS A 64 -3.43 -14.94 -13.87
N GLY A 65 -4.69 -14.72 -13.47
CA GLY A 65 -5.15 -14.88 -12.08
C GLY A 65 -4.80 -13.71 -11.15
N GLN A 66 -4.21 -12.63 -11.68
CA GLN A 66 -3.71 -11.52 -10.87
C GLN A 66 -4.80 -10.48 -10.60
N PHE A 67 -4.67 -9.82 -9.46
CA PHE A 67 -5.53 -8.70 -9.07
C PHE A 67 -4.74 -7.40 -9.12
N ARG A 68 -5.43 -6.29 -9.41
CA ARG A 68 -4.89 -4.94 -9.34
C ARG A 68 -5.67 -4.15 -8.28
N ALA A 69 -4.95 -3.60 -7.31
CA ALA A 69 -5.50 -2.67 -6.33
C ALA A 69 -5.12 -1.25 -6.74
N CYS A 70 -6.07 -0.32 -6.72
CA CYS A 70 -5.90 1.08 -7.15
C CYS A 70 -6.28 2.06 -6.02
N SER A 71 -5.51 3.14 -5.90
CA SER A 71 -5.88 4.33 -5.11
C SER A 71 -6.79 5.26 -5.91
N ALA A 72 -7.38 6.26 -5.24
CA ALA A 72 -8.15 7.31 -5.92
C ALA A 72 -7.24 8.21 -6.78
N GLU A 73 -5.95 8.26 -6.44
CA GLU A 73 -4.95 9.18 -7.00
C GLU A 73 -4.34 8.61 -8.29
N GLY A 74 -4.65 7.34 -8.61
CA GLY A 74 -4.18 6.66 -9.81
C GLY A 74 -3.01 5.71 -9.58
N ASP A 75 -2.48 5.62 -8.36
CA ASP A 75 -1.51 4.60 -7.99
C ASP A 75 -2.13 3.22 -8.01
N TRP A 76 -1.33 2.22 -8.34
CA TRP A 76 -1.79 0.85 -8.35
C TRP A 76 -0.66 -0.13 -8.05
N CYS A 77 -1.03 -1.29 -7.52
CA CYS A 77 -0.16 -2.45 -7.48
C CYS A 77 -0.90 -3.69 -7.99
N GLN A 78 -0.17 -4.59 -8.63
CA GLN A 78 -0.72 -5.80 -9.23
C GLN A 78 0.11 -7.00 -8.82
N GLY A 79 -0.55 -8.14 -8.62
CA GLY A 79 0.14 -9.38 -8.29
C GLY A 79 -0.81 -10.56 -8.13
N GLN A 80 -0.23 -11.72 -7.84
CA GLN A 80 -1.01 -12.88 -7.44
C GLN A 80 -1.69 -12.62 -6.09
N PRO A 81 -2.92 -13.12 -5.86
CA PRO A 81 -3.68 -12.86 -4.63
C PRO A 81 -2.89 -13.10 -3.36
N GLU A 82 -2.18 -14.22 -3.28
CA GLU A 82 -1.39 -14.64 -2.12
C GLU A 82 -0.19 -13.74 -1.82
N ALA A 83 0.34 -13.02 -2.81
CA ALA A 83 1.43 -12.06 -2.64
C ALA A 83 0.91 -10.62 -2.48
N LEU A 84 -0.21 -10.30 -3.14
CA LEU A 84 -0.81 -8.97 -3.12
C LEU A 84 -1.44 -8.66 -1.75
N LEU A 85 -2.18 -9.61 -1.18
CA LEU A 85 -2.84 -9.42 0.11
C LEU A 85 -1.89 -9.01 1.25
N PRO A 86 -0.80 -9.77 1.54
CA PRO A 86 0.11 -9.39 2.62
C PRO A 86 0.77 -8.03 2.35
N ARG A 87 1.09 -7.71 1.08
CA ARG A 87 1.67 -6.41 0.73
C ARG A 87 0.75 -5.25 1.07
N LEU A 88 -0.55 -5.36 0.76
CA LEU A 88 -1.55 -4.33 1.06
C LEU A 88 -1.80 -4.19 2.57
N LEU A 89 -1.76 -5.29 3.31
CA LEU A 89 -1.89 -5.28 4.76
C LEU A 89 -0.67 -4.65 5.45
N GLU A 90 0.55 -4.96 4.99
CA GLU A 90 1.78 -4.34 5.50
C GLU A 90 1.81 -2.83 5.23
N ALA A 91 1.35 -2.38 4.06
CA ALA A 91 1.15 -0.97 3.77
C ALA A 91 0.15 -0.33 4.75
N GLY A 92 -0.94 -1.04 5.09
CA GLY A 92 -1.89 -0.64 6.12
C GLY A 92 -1.23 -0.35 7.47
N LYS A 93 -0.35 -1.27 7.91
CA LYS A 93 0.41 -1.15 9.17
C LYS A 93 1.43 0.00 9.13
N ALA A 94 2.10 0.20 7.99
CA ALA A 94 3.08 1.28 7.83
C ALA A 94 2.44 2.67 7.90
N GLY A 95 1.21 2.82 7.38
CA GLY A 95 0.44 4.07 7.45
C GLY A 95 -0.26 4.31 8.79
N ALA A 96 -0.32 3.30 9.67
CA ALA A 96 -0.77 3.46 11.05
C ALA A 96 0.35 4.05 11.91
N VAL A 97 0.78 5.28 11.62
CA VAL A 97 1.63 6.02 12.54
C VAL A 97 0.83 6.25 13.83
N PRO A 98 1.30 5.83 15.02
CA PRO A 98 0.62 6.17 16.25
C PRO A 98 0.52 7.69 16.35
N PRO A 99 -0.57 8.26 16.89
CA PRO A 99 -0.64 9.70 17.11
C PRO A 99 0.61 10.10 17.90
N SER A 100 1.41 10.99 17.32
CA SER A 100 2.56 11.59 17.99
C SER A 100 2.07 12.15 19.31
N ASN A 101 2.39 11.48 20.41
CA ASN A 101 2.16 12.04 21.74
C ASN A 101 2.97 13.33 21.80
N GLY A 102 2.26 14.46 21.80
CA GLY A 102 2.84 15.77 21.99
C GLY A 102 3.72 15.76 23.22
N ARG A 103 4.94 16.24 23.05
CA ARG A 103 5.81 16.73 24.11
C ARG A 103 6.48 17.99 23.62
#